data_AF-A0A7V9TDP5-F1
#
_entry.id   AF-A0A7V9TDP5-F1
#
_cell.length_a   1.000
_cell.length_b   1.000
_cell.length_c   1.000
_cell.angle_alpha   90.00
_cell.angle_beta   90.00
_cell.angle_gamma   90.00
#
_symmetry.space_group_name_H-M   'P 1'
#
loop_
_entity.id
_entity.type
_entity.pdbx_description
1 polymer ?
#
loop_
_entity_poly.entity_id
_entity_poly.type
_entity_poly.pdbx_seq_one_letter_code
_entity_poly.pdbx_strand_id
1 'polypeptide(L)'
;TAYTDATKVMEYVRKYGFSESERHQRRGEILRGLVQTEARNAFSEFGAYDIYANQEQIQKRIIEGLRPQLASQLLLVTESVQIGNPDFQDDRIEAAASGVVANEKQKQAEEARLEAAKISTQTKQIEAQTFANPAMLEIKKLELQLEIERARAEGIRSHQGPLTIMYGSGGSGVQLQVPAGR
;
A
#
# COMPACT_ATOMS: atom_id res chain seq x y z
N THR A 1 -7.22 0.74 -15.69
CA THR A 1 -7.41 0.23 -17.07
C THR A 1 -8.21 -1.05 -17.01
N ALA A 2 -9.19 -1.25 -17.89
CA ALA A 2 -9.94 -2.50 -17.99
C ALA A 2 -9.55 -3.20 -19.29
N TYR A 3 -9.10 -4.44 -19.23
CA TYR A 3 -8.74 -5.21 -20.41
C TYR A 3 -9.75 -6.34 -20.65
N THR A 4 -9.85 -6.77 -21.90
CA THR A 4 -10.79 -7.81 -22.31
C THR A 4 -10.08 -9.17 -22.29
N ASP A 5 -10.60 -10.13 -21.53
CA ASP A 5 -10.09 -11.51 -21.49
C ASP A 5 -10.74 -12.34 -22.60
N ALA A 6 -9.93 -12.89 -23.51
CA ALA A 6 -10.39 -13.63 -24.68
C ALA A 6 -11.22 -14.89 -24.32
N THR A 7 -10.88 -15.53 -23.20
CA THR A 7 -11.57 -16.73 -22.69
C THR A 7 -13.00 -16.39 -22.26
N LYS A 8 -13.14 -15.22 -21.64
CA LYS A 8 -14.41 -14.67 -21.14
C LYS A 8 -15.28 -14.09 -22.25
N VAL A 9 -14.68 -13.54 -23.30
CA VAL A 9 -15.40 -13.10 -24.50
C VAL A 9 -16.12 -14.26 -25.17
N MET A 10 -15.47 -15.41 -25.31
CA MET A 10 -16.08 -16.60 -25.93
C MET A 10 -17.33 -17.08 -25.18
N GLU A 11 -17.33 -17.03 -23.84
CA GLU A 11 -18.50 -17.34 -23.02
C GLU A 11 -19.63 -16.30 -23.17
N TYR A 12 -19.28 -15.01 -23.22
CA TYR A 12 -20.24 -13.93 -23.45
C TYR A 12 -20.91 -14.03 -24.84
N VAL A 13 -20.12 -14.31 -25.87
CA VAL A 13 -20.59 -14.47 -27.26
C VAL A 13 -21.55 -15.65 -27.38
N ARG A 14 -21.21 -16.80 -26.79
CA ARG A 14 -22.11 -17.97 -26.75
C ARG A 14 -23.43 -17.67 -26.05
N LYS A 15 -23.42 -16.84 -25.01
CA LYS A 15 -24.61 -16.52 -24.21
C LYS A 15 -25.56 -15.53 -24.89
N TYR A 16 -25.05 -14.61 -25.73
CA TYR A 16 -25.85 -13.48 -26.23
C TYR A 16 -25.95 -13.32 -27.77
N GLY A 17 -25.25 -14.10 -28.60
CA GLY A 17 -25.66 -14.33 -30.01
C GLY A 17 -25.77 -13.13 -30.98
N PHE A 18 -25.09 -12.00 -30.75
CA PHE A 18 -25.09 -10.82 -31.64
C PHE A 18 -23.83 -10.68 -32.49
N SER A 19 -23.84 -9.83 -33.52
CA SER A 19 -22.67 -9.44 -34.31
C SER A 19 -21.60 -8.75 -33.44
N GLU A 20 -20.31 -8.82 -33.82
CA GLU A 20 -19.21 -8.36 -32.96
C GLU A 20 -19.29 -6.87 -32.60
N SER A 21 -19.65 -6.01 -33.56
CA SER A 21 -19.78 -4.57 -33.33
C SER A 21 -20.92 -4.23 -32.35
N GLU A 22 -22.09 -4.83 -32.53
CA GLU A 22 -23.26 -4.62 -31.67
C GLU A 22 -23.01 -5.13 -30.25
N ARG A 23 -22.24 -6.22 -30.08
CA ARG A 23 -21.80 -6.70 -28.76
C ARG A 23 -20.94 -5.67 -28.04
N HIS A 24 -19.98 -5.06 -28.73
CA HIS A 24 -19.12 -4.04 -28.13
C HIS A 24 -19.89 -2.78 -27.76
N GLN A 25 -20.84 -2.35 -28.60
CA GLN A 25 -21.69 -1.20 -28.32
C GLN A 25 -22.56 -1.43 -27.08
N ARG A 26 -23.33 -2.53 -27.03
CA ARG A 26 -24.15 -2.88 -25.86
C ARG A 26 -23.31 -3.07 -24.60
N ARG A 27 -22.15 -3.72 -24.71
CA ARG A 27 -21.22 -3.85 -23.58
C ARG A 27 -20.78 -2.49 -23.04
N GLY A 28 -20.48 -1.54 -23.92
CA GLY A 28 -20.11 -0.17 -23.55
C GLY A 28 -21.24 0.56 -22.82
N GLU A 29 -22.48 0.42 -23.28
CA GLU A 29 -23.66 1.01 -22.65
C GLU A 29 -23.92 0.43 -21.26
N ILE A 30 -23.87 -0.89 -21.12
CA ILE A 30 -24.02 -1.57 -19.82
C ILE A 30 -22.92 -1.13 -18.87
N LEU A 31 -21.66 -1.15 -19.32
CA LEU A 31 -20.51 -0.75 -18.51
C LEU A 31 -20.65 0.70 -18.03
N ARG A 32 -21.09 1.60 -18.91
CA ARG A 32 -21.35 3.00 -18.53
C ARG A 32 -22.43 3.09 -17.45
N GLY A 33 -23.54 2.36 -17.59
CA GLY A 33 -24.63 2.35 -16.61
C GLY A 33 -24.19 1.82 -15.24
N LEU A 34 -23.42 0.72 -15.22
CA LEU A 34 -22.88 0.15 -13.97
C LEU A 34 -21.92 1.14 -13.29
N VAL A 35 -20.97 1.71 -14.05
CA VAL A 35 -20.00 2.69 -13.52
C VAL A 35 -20.70 3.93 -12.98
N GLN A 36 -21.69 4.47 -13.69
CA GLN A 36 -22.43 5.65 -13.23
C GLN A 36 -23.24 5.36 -11.95
N THR A 37 -23.84 4.19 -11.85
CA THR A 37 -24.62 3.78 -10.67
C THR A 37 -23.71 3.65 -9.46
N GLU A 38 -22.61 2.91 -9.58
CA GLU A 38 -21.65 2.74 -8.48
C GLU A 38 -20.96 4.05 -8.09
N ALA A 39 -20.59 4.88 -9.08
CA ALA A 39 -20.05 6.20 -8.80
C ALA A 39 -21.05 7.06 -8.02
N ARG A 40 -22.31 7.12 -8.44
CA ARG A 40 -23.34 7.90 -7.75
C ARG A 40 -23.58 7.42 -6.32
N ASN A 41 -23.63 6.11 -6.10
CA ASN A 41 -23.76 5.53 -4.77
C ASN A 41 -22.56 5.91 -3.90
N ALA A 42 -21.34 5.77 -4.42
CA ALA A 42 -20.14 6.12 -3.70
C ALA A 42 -20.07 7.61 -3.35
N PHE A 43 -20.38 8.51 -4.28
CA PHE A 43 -20.38 9.96 -4.01
C PHE A 43 -21.50 10.40 -3.06
N SER A 44 -22.65 9.71 -3.02
CA SER A 44 -23.78 10.10 -2.18
C SER A 44 -23.51 10.06 -0.68
N GLU A 45 -22.46 9.35 -0.26
CA GLU A 45 -22.07 9.21 1.14
C GLU A 45 -21.10 10.29 1.62
N PHE A 46 -20.59 11.11 0.72
CA PHE A 46 -19.62 12.16 1.03
C PHE A 46 -20.25 13.54 0.80
N GLY A 47 -20.03 14.46 1.73
CA GLY A 47 -20.36 15.86 1.51
C GLY A 47 -19.49 16.45 0.39
N ALA A 48 -19.97 17.51 -0.26
CA ALA A 48 -19.26 18.16 -1.37
C ALA A 48 -17.78 18.49 -1.05
N TYR A 49 -17.52 18.93 0.19
CA TYR A 49 -16.17 19.25 0.67
C TYR A 49 -15.30 18.02 0.90
N ASP A 50 -15.90 16.91 1.31
CA ASP A 50 -15.20 15.68 1.66
C ASP A 50 -14.75 14.90 0.42
N ILE A 51 -15.35 15.18 -0.74
CA ILE A 51 -15.06 14.47 -1.99
C ILE A 51 -13.57 14.63 -2.38
N TYR A 52 -12.99 15.82 -2.22
CA TYR A 52 -11.57 16.04 -2.54
C TYR A 52 -10.63 15.37 -1.55
N ALA A 53 -10.95 15.41 -0.25
CA ALA A 53 -10.13 14.78 0.78
C ALA A 53 -10.14 13.25 0.67
N ASN A 54 -11.25 12.67 0.22
CA ASN A 54 -11.50 11.23 0.28
C ASN A 54 -11.48 10.54 -1.09
N GLN A 55 -10.88 11.15 -2.13
CA GLN A 55 -10.87 10.58 -3.49
C GLN A 55 -10.38 9.12 -3.54
N GLU A 56 -9.35 8.76 -2.76
CA GLU A 56 -8.84 7.39 -2.72
C GLU A 56 -9.87 6.42 -2.10
N GLN A 57 -10.55 6.82 -1.02
CA GLN A 57 -11.59 6.01 -0.41
C GLN A 57 -12.79 5.82 -1.35
N ILE A 58 -13.19 6.88 -2.05
CA ILE A 58 -14.28 6.82 -3.03
C ILE A 58 -13.88 5.87 -4.17
N GLN A 59 -12.65 5.94 -4.68
CA GLN A 59 -12.14 5.02 -5.71
C GLN A 59 -12.14 3.56 -5.25
N LYS A 60 -11.69 3.28 -4.01
CA LYS A 60 -11.73 1.94 -3.42
C LYS A 60 -13.17 1.41 -3.32
N ARG A 61 -14.10 2.25 -2.88
CA ARG A 61 -15.50 1.85 -2.78
C ARG A 61 -16.12 1.51 -4.14
N ILE A 62 -15.88 2.36 -5.14
CA ILE A 62 -16.36 2.14 -6.51
C ILE A 62 -15.79 0.83 -7.07
N ILE A 63 -14.49 0.56 -6.89
CA ILE A 63 -13.90 -0.66 -7.44
C ILE A 63 -14.40 -1.92 -6.74
N GLU A 64 -14.63 -1.87 -5.42
CA GLU A 64 -15.20 -2.98 -4.65
C GLU A 64 -16.63 -3.32 -5.09
N GLY A 65 -17.45 -2.31 -5.38
CA GLY A 65 -18.80 -2.50 -5.93
C GLY A 65 -18.80 -2.99 -7.39
N LEU A 66 -17.94 -2.42 -8.24
CA LEU A 66 -17.91 -2.73 -9.68
C LEU A 66 -17.29 -4.09 -9.99
N ARG A 67 -16.23 -4.49 -9.27
CA ARG A 67 -15.47 -5.71 -9.59
C ARG A 67 -16.36 -6.98 -9.66
N PRO A 68 -17.26 -7.28 -8.71
CA PRO A 68 -18.14 -8.45 -8.82
C PRO A 68 -19.18 -8.31 -9.94
N GLN A 69 -19.71 -7.12 -10.20
CA GLN A 69 -20.70 -6.88 -11.25
C GLN A 69 -20.10 -7.03 -12.65
N LEU A 70 -18.93 -6.43 -12.88
CA LEU A 70 -18.21 -6.54 -14.15
C LEU A 70 -17.69 -7.96 -14.39
N ALA A 71 -17.26 -8.66 -13.34
CA ALA A 71 -16.84 -10.05 -13.45
C ALA A 71 -17.99 -11.01 -13.78
N SER A 72 -19.19 -10.78 -13.24
CA SER A 72 -20.35 -11.68 -13.41
C SER A 72 -21.17 -11.39 -14.67
N GLN A 73 -21.38 -10.12 -15.01
CA GLN A 73 -22.27 -9.73 -16.10
C GLN A 73 -21.54 -9.55 -17.43
N LEU A 74 -20.33 -8.96 -17.39
CA LEU A 74 -19.55 -8.63 -18.58
C LEU A 74 -18.28 -9.46 -18.73
N LEU A 75 -17.98 -10.31 -17.74
CA LEU A 75 -16.81 -11.15 -17.70
C LEU A 75 -15.51 -10.32 -17.91
N LEU A 76 -15.44 -9.13 -17.29
CA LEU A 76 -14.29 -8.23 -17.38
C LEU A 76 -13.47 -8.25 -16.08
N VAL A 77 -12.16 -8.03 -16.23
CA VAL A 77 -11.24 -7.84 -15.10
C VAL A 77 -10.98 -6.34 -14.93
N THR A 78 -11.20 -5.84 -13.71
CA THR A 78 -11.05 -4.41 -13.39
C THR A 78 -9.88 -4.22 -12.43
N GLU A 79 -8.86 -3.53 -12.92
CA GLU A 79 -7.61 -3.28 -12.18
C GLU A 79 -7.72 -2.04 -11.30
N SER A 80 -8.22 -0.94 -11.87
CA SER A 80 -8.26 0.36 -11.22
C SER A 80 -9.43 1.21 -11.76
N VAL A 81 -9.93 2.08 -10.88
CA VAL A 81 -10.87 3.16 -11.19
C VAL A 81 -10.19 4.46 -10.80
N GLN A 82 -10.26 5.47 -11.67
CA GLN A 82 -9.76 6.81 -11.37
C GLN A 82 -10.91 7.80 -11.49
N ILE A 83 -11.00 8.69 -10.51
CA ILE A 83 -11.93 9.81 -10.49
C ILE A 83 -11.15 11.02 -10.99
N GLY A 84 -11.68 11.69 -12.01
CA GLY A 84 -11.14 12.97 -12.48
C GLY A 84 -11.40 14.09 -11.47
N ASN A 85 -10.92 15.30 -11.75
CA ASN A 85 -11.28 16.44 -10.90
C ASN A 85 -12.80 16.62 -10.92
N PRO A 86 -13.47 16.62 -9.75
CA PRO A 86 -14.88 16.93 -9.67
C PRO A 86 -15.10 18.36 -10.15
N ASP A 87 -16.13 18.56 -10.97
CA ASP A 87 -16.57 19.86 -11.45
C ASP A 87 -17.80 20.27 -10.64
N PHE A 88 -17.72 21.39 -9.93
CA PHE A 88 -18.81 21.90 -9.10
C PHE A 88 -19.53 23.00 -9.86
N GLN A 89 -20.87 22.98 -9.85
CA GLN A 89 -21.67 24.03 -10.49
C GLN A 89 -21.54 25.42 -9.82
N ASP A 90 -20.98 25.49 -8.61
CA ASP A 90 -20.77 26.73 -7.86
C ASP A 90 -19.30 26.83 -7.41
N ASP A 91 -18.58 27.80 -7.97
CA ASP A 91 -17.17 28.11 -7.70
C ASP A 91 -16.87 28.37 -6.21
N ARG A 92 -17.88 28.77 -5.42
CA ARG A 92 -17.69 28.98 -3.97
C ARG A 92 -17.44 27.68 -3.22
N ILE A 93 -18.04 26.59 -3.68
CA ILE A 93 -17.86 25.26 -3.10
C ILE A 93 -16.45 24.76 -3.39
N GLU A 94 -15.92 25.03 -4.59
CA GLU A 94 -14.54 24.67 -4.96
C GLU A 94 -13.49 25.43 -4.13
N ALA A 95 -13.67 26.75 -3.98
CA ALA A 95 -12.77 27.57 -3.18
C ALA A 95 -12.79 27.18 -1.69
N ALA A 96 -13.97 26.91 -1.14
CA ALA A 96 -14.13 26.46 0.24
C ALA A 96 -13.58 25.03 0.46
N ALA A 97 -13.84 24.11 -0.47
CA ALA A 97 -13.31 22.74 -0.41
C ALA A 97 -11.78 22.72 -0.44
N SER A 98 -11.17 23.52 -1.32
CA SER A 98 -9.71 23.65 -1.39
C SER A 98 -9.13 24.20 -0.08
N GLY A 99 -9.81 25.15 0.56
CA GLY A 99 -9.43 25.68 1.86
C GLY A 99 -9.55 24.66 3.00
N VAL A 100 -10.63 23.87 3.04
CA VAL A 100 -10.83 22.81 4.04
C VAL A 100 -9.81 21.70 3.88
N VAL A 101 -9.53 21.26 2.65
CA VAL A 101 -8.52 20.22 2.37
C VAL A 101 -7.10 20.70 2.72
N ALA A 102 -6.78 21.97 2.45
CA ALA A 102 -5.50 22.54 2.88
C ALA A 102 -5.37 22.57 4.41
N ASN A 103 -6.45 22.95 5.10
CA ASN A 103 -6.49 22.98 6.56
C ASN A 103 -6.45 21.57 7.19
N GLU A 104 -7.17 20.59 6.64
CA GLU A 104 -7.14 19.20 7.13
C GLU A 104 -5.77 18.55 6.90
N LYS A 105 -5.16 18.76 5.72
CA LYS A 105 -3.80 18.28 5.46
C LYS A 105 -2.78 18.94 6.40
N GLN A 106 -2.92 20.24 6.67
CA GLN A 106 -2.08 20.89 7.66
C GLN A 106 -2.29 20.31 9.05
N LYS A 107 -3.55 20.10 9.47
CA LYS A 107 -3.86 19.55 10.79
C LYS A 107 -3.33 18.12 10.97
N GLN A 108 -3.50 17.26 9.98
CA GLN A 108 -2.94 15.90 10.00
C GLN A 108 -1.40 15.92 10.01
N ALA A 109 -0.78 16.82 9.26
CA ALA A 109 0.68 16.99 9.28
C ALA A 109 1.19 17.52 10.63
N GLU A 110 0.46 18.43 11.27
CA GLU A 110 0.77 18.93 12.61
C GLU A 110 0.58 17.85 13.69
N GLU A 111 -0.50 17.08 13.63
CA GLU A 111 -0.76 15.97 14.55
C GLU A 111 0.34 14.89 14.42
N ALA A 112 0.69 14.49 13.19
CA ALA A 112 1.79 13.56 12.95
C ALA A 112 3.14 14.10 13.46
N ARG A 113 3.38 15.41 13.29
CA ARG A 113 4.60 16.05 13.80
C ARG A 113 4.64 16.10 15.33
N LEU A 114 3.50 16.38 15.96
CA LEU A 114 3.35 16.36 17.42
C LEU A 114 3.53 14.95 17.98
N GLU A 115 2.98 13.92 17.34
CA GLU A 115 3.19 12.53 17.74
C GLU A 115 4.65 12.09 17.56
N ALA A 116 5.28 12.41 16.43
CA ALA A 116 6.69 12.13 16.22
C ALA A 116 7.59 12.83 17.26
N ALA A 117 7.26 14.06 17.63
CA ALA A 117 7.96 14.80 18.68
C ALA A 117 7.76 14.17 20.08
N LYS A 118 6.54 13.70 20.39
CA LYS A 118 6.24 12.97 21.64
C LYS A 118 7.04 11.66 21.70
N ILE A 119 7.04 10.87 20.63
CA ILE A 119 7.80 9.62 20.54
C ILE A 119 9.29 9.92 20.71
N SER A 120 9.84 10.89 19.99
CA SER A 120 11.25 11.28 20.12
C SER A 120 11.60 11.72 21.54
N THR A 121 10.73 12.46 22.21
CA THR A 121 10.94 12.90 23.60
C THR A 121 10.88 11.72 24.57
N GLN A 122 9.92 10.81 24.40
CA GLN A 122 9.82 9.58 25.18
C GLN A 122 11.03 8.68 24.96
N THR A 123 11.50 8.51 23.72
CA THR A 123 12.72 7.75 23.40
C THR A 123 13.93 8.36 24.10
N LYS A 124 14.11 9.68 24.05
CA LYS A 124 15.22 10.37 24.75
C LYS A 124 15.14 10.23 26.27
N GLN A 125 13.94 10.24 26.85
CA GLN A 125 13.75 10.00 28.28
C GLN A 125 14.08 8.55 28.66
N ILE A 126 13.63 7.58 27.86
CA ILE A 126 13.94 6.15 28.05
C ILE A 126 15.44 5.92 27.92
N GLU A 127 16.09 6.50 26.91
CA GLU A 127 17.54 6.45 26.74
C GLU A 127 18.24 7.06 27.96
N ALA A 128 17.88 8.27 28.37
CA ALA A 128 18.47 8.91 29.55
C ALA A 128 18.30 8.08 30.83
N GLN A 129 17.14 7.45 31.04
CA GLN A 129 16.90 6.53 32.16
C GLN A 129 17.72 5.24 32.04
N THR A 130 17.89 4.72 30.82
CA THR A 130 18.69 3.51 30.54
C THR A 130 20.18 3.78 30.76
N PHE A 131 20.68 4.95 30.39
CA PHE A 131 22.07 5.37 30.61
C PHE A 131 22.36 5.79 32.06
N ALA A 132 21.34 6.25 32.80
CA ALA A 132 21.47 6.58 34.22
C ALA A 132 21.58 5.34 35.12
N ASN A 133 21.13 4.16 34.65
CA ASN A 133 21.18 2.92 35.42
C ASN A 133 22.22 1.93 34.85
N PRO A 134 23.42 1.82 35.44
CA PRO A 134 24.52 1.02 34.89
C PRO A 134 24.20 -0.47 34.73
N ALA A 135 23.32 -1.03 35.58
CA ALA A 135 22.89 -2.43 35.49
C ALA A 135 22.01 -2.70 34.25
N MET A 136 21.17 -1.74 33.85
CA MET A 136 20.34 -1.86 32.65
C MET A 136 21.16 -1.77 31.37
N LEU A 137 22.24 -0.99 31.39
CA LEU A 137 23.18 -0.88 30.28
C LEU A 137 23.99 -2.17 30.07
N GLU A 138 24.37 -2.85 31.15
CA GLU A 138 25.00 -4.18 31.08
C GLU A 138 24.05 -5.24 30.52
N ILE A 139 22.78 -5.26 30.97
CA ILE A 139 21.77 -6.17 30.42
C ILE A 139 21.58 -5.94 28.91
N LYS A 140 21.44 -4.69 28.48
CA LYS A 140 21.35 -4.33 27.05
C LYS A 140 22.57 -4.75 26.23
N LYS A 141 23.78 -4.64 26.80
CA LYS A 141 25.01 -5.13 26.15
C LYS A 141 25.00 -6.65 25.99
N LEU A 142 24.56 -7.38 27.02
CA LEU A 142 24.43 -8.84 26.98
C LEU A 142 23.37 -9.28 25.96
N GLU A 143 22.24 -8.57 25.86
CA GLU A 143 21.22 -8.82 24.83
C GLU A 143 21.77 -8.65 23.41
N LEU A 144 22.48 -7.54 23.17
CA LEU A 144 23.13 -7.28 21.88
C LEU A 144 24.19 -8.35 21.53
N GLN A 145 24.97 -8.81 22.51
CA GLN A 145 25.91 -9.91 22.30
C GLN A 145 25.20 -11.21 21.91
N LEU A 146 24.08 -11.52 22.58
CA LEU A 146 23.29 -12.71 22.31
C LEU A 146 22.62 -12.67 20.94
N GLU A 147 22.19 -11.48 20.49
CA GLU A 147 21.63 -11.27 19.15
C GLU A 147 22.71 -11.43 18.06
N ILE A 148 23.92 -10.91 18.27
CA ILE A 148 25.06 -11.14 17.38
C ILE A 148 25.41 -12.62 17.29
N GLU A 149 25.38 -13.35 18.41
CA GLU A 149 25.63 -14.80 18.42
C GLU A 149 24.54 -15.59 17.68
N ARG A 150 23.26 -15.20 17.83
CA ARG A 150 22.16 -15.79 17.06
C ARG A 150 22.29 -15.52 15.56
N ALA A 151 22.57 -14.28 15.17
CA ALA A 151 22.80 -13.92 13.77
C ALA A 151 24.00 -14.66 13.18
N ARG A 152 25.08 -14.85 13.96
CA ARG A 152 26.23 -15.67 13.57
C ARG A 152 25.83 -17.14 13.39
N ALA A 153 25.05 -17.70 14.30
CA ALA A 153 24.57 -19.09 14.20
C ALA A 153 23.63 -19.30 13.01
N GLU A 154 22.77 -18.34 12.69
CA GLU A 154 21.88 -18.38 11.51
C GLU A 154 22.64 -18.22 10.19
N GLY A 155 23.62 -17.32 10.15
CA GLY A 155 24.53 -17.18 9.01
C GLY A 155 25.35 -18.45 8.73
N ILE A 156 25.75 -19.16 9.79
CA ILE A 156 26.43 -20.46 9.68
C ILE A 156 25.45 -21.56 9.25
N ARG A 157 24.21 -21.59 9.77
CA ARG A 157 23.18 -22.57 9.35
C ARG A 157 22.80 -22.47 7.88
N SER A 158 22.84 -21.27 7.32
CA SER A 158 22.48 -21.02 5.92
C SER A 158 23.61 -21.36 4.93
N HIS A 159 24.78 -21.77 5.42
CA HIS A 159 25.93 -22.15 4.61
C HIS A 159 25.90 -23.66 4.27
N GLN A 160 25.69 -24.00 2.99
CA GLN A 160 25.76 -25.38 2.47
C GLN A 160 27.10 -25.65 1.76
N GLY A 161 28.20 -25.63 2.51
CA GLY A 161 29.53 -26.01 2.02
C GLY A 161 30.51 -26.21 3.18
N PRO A 162 31.63 -26.95 2.97
CA PRO A 162 32.62 -27.14 4.03
C PRO A 162 33.24 -25.79 4.41
N LEU A 163 32.98 -25.34 5.64
CA LEU A 163 33.51 -24.11 6.20
C LEU A 163 34.94 -24.36 6.70
N THR A 164 35.93 -23.71 6.08
CA THR A 164 37.29 -23.64 6.63
C THR A 164 37.40 -22.43 7.55
N ILE A 165 37.43 -22.66 8.87
CA ILE A 165 37.64 -21.60 9.86
C ILE A 165 39.14 -21.31 9.93
N MET A 166 39.58 -20.21 9.35
CA MET A 166 40.94 -19.69 9.54
C MET A 166 40.98 -18.76 10.75
N TYR A 167 41.70 -19.16 11.79
CA TYR A 167 42.02 -18.25 12.90
C TYR A 167 43.16 -17.34 12.44
N GLY A 168 42.81 -16.13 11.99
CA GLY A 168 43.77 -15.07 11.69
C GLY A 168 44.49 -14.64 12.97
N SER A 169 45.81 -14.77 12.98
CA SER A 169 46.70 -14.20 13.98
C SER A 169 46.56 -12.67 13.98
N GLY A 170 45.90 -12.12 15.00
CA GLY A 170 45.94 -10.70 15.35
C GLY A 170 45.00 -9.77 14.56
N GLY A 171 43.83 -9.48 15.12
CA GLY A 171 43.25 -8.13 15.06
C GLY A 171 42.30 -7.73 13.92
N SER A 172 41.98 -8.59 12.94
CA SER A 172 40.97 -8.27 11.93
C SER A 172 40.03 -9.45 11.67
N GLY A 173 38.74 -9.14 11.52
CA GLY A 173 37.61 -10.07 11.61
C GLY A 173 37.73 -11.38 10.83
N VAL A 174 36.95 -12.36 11.28
CA VAL A 174 36.77 -13.67 10.61
C VAL A 174 36.37 -13.43 9.16
N GLN A 175 37.28 -13.70 8.22
CA GLN A 175 37.01 -13.66 6.79
C GLN A 175 36.59 -15.05 6.32
N LEU A 176 35.36 -15.15 5.83
CA LEU A 176 34.84 -16.34 5.15
C LEU A 176 35.23 -16.24 3.68
N GLN A 177 36.12 -17.12 3.21
CA GLN A 177 36.47 -17.19 1.79
C GLN A 177 35.73 -18.37 1.13
N VAL A 178 34.91 -18.06 0.13
CA VAL A 178 34.19 -19.05 -0.67
C VAL A 178 35.16 -19.64 -1.70
N PRO A 179 35.27 -20.97 -1.85
CA PRO A 179 36.15 -21.55 -2.86
C PRO A 179 35.63 -21.24 -4.26
N ALA A 180 36.48 -20.64 -5.11
CA ALA A 180 36.21 -20.53 -6.54
C ALA A 180 36.34 -21.92 -7.17
N GLY A 181 35.21 -22.49 -7.59
CA GLY A 181 35.14 -23.80 -8.22
C GLY A 181 35.89 -23.86 -9.56
N ARG A 182 36.49 -25.02 -9.84
CA ARG A 182 36.83 -25.49 -11.19
C ARG A 182 35.73 -26.41 -11.69
#